data_AF-A0AAN7FJ78-F1
#
_entry.id   AF-A0AAN7FJ78-F1
#
_cell.length_a   1.000
_cell.length_b   1.000
_cell.length_c   1.000
_cell.angle_alpha   90.00
_cell.angle_beta   90.00
_cell.angle_gamma   90.00
#
_symmetry.space_group_name_H-M   'P 1'
#
loop_
_entity.id
_entity.type
_entity.pdbx_description
1 polymer ?
#
loop_
_entity_poly.entity_id
_entity_poly.type
_entity_poly.pdbx_seq_one_letter_code
_entity_poly.pdbx_strand_id
1 'polypeptide(L)'
;MGINTVTLYICHHQIVGTDSAIGIPAPKRAQPLGTISAASWGFALILPISYTYTAMMGSKGLTEASKIATLNANYMAKRLESHYPILFQGVNGTVAHEFIIDLRAFKVSQIILFLWIPNSVSLLWLTVSHFNCRT
;
A
#
# COMPACT_ATOMS: atom_id res chain seq x y z
N MET A 1 -26.78 -11.01 -0.29
CA MET A 1 -25.36 -10.85 -0.66
C MET A 1 -24.80 -9.78 0.26
N GLY A 2 -24.26 -10.20 1.40
CA GLY A 2 -24.01 -9.36 2.57
C GLY A 2 -22.81 -8.43 2.37
N ILE A 3 -23.02 -7.16 2.66
CA ILE A 3 -21.96 -6.15 2.77
C ILE A 3 -21.18 -6.54 4.03
N ASN A 4 -20.03 -7.20 3.87
CA ASN A 4 -19.13 -7.45 4.98
C ASN A 4 -18.52 -6.11 5.39
N THR A 5 -19.09 -5.53 6.42
CA THR A 5 -18.62 -4.32 7.09
C THR A 5 -17.13 -4.50 7.39
N VAL A 6 -16.32 -3.55 6.93
CA VAL A 6 -14.91 -3.44 7.30
C VAL A 6 -14.86 -3.26 8.82
N THR A 7 -14.64 -4.35 9.57
CA THR A 7 -14.38 -4.28 11.00
C THR A 7 -13.00 -3.64 11.18
N LEU A 8 -12.98 -2.31 11.36
CA LEU A 8 -11.84 -1.67 12.00
C LEU A 8 -11.69 -2.32 13.37
N TYR A 9 -10.58 -3.03 13.59
CA TYR A 9 -10.19 -3.44 14.93
C TYR A 9 -9.87 -2.17 15.73
N ILE A 10 -10.89 -1.62 16.39
CA ILE A 10 -10.73 -0.50 17.32
C ILE A 10 -10.12 -1.10 18.58
N CYS A 11 -8.92 -0.63 18.94
CA CYS A 11 -8.30 -0.94 20.21
C CYS A 11 -9.32 -0.55 21.30
N HIS A 12 -9.81 -1.50 22.09
CA HIS A 12 -10.76 -1.23 23.15
C HIS A 12 -12.17 -0.75 22.72
N HIS A 13 -12.81 -1.42 21.74
CA HIS A 13 -14.28 -1.45 21.76
C HIS A 13 -14.72 -2.00 23.12
N GLN A 14 -15.35 -1.17 23.96
CA GLN A 14 -16.26 -1.70 24.97
C GLN A 14 -17.18 -2.64 24.21
N ILE A 15 -17.15 -3.93 24.54
CA ILE A 15 -18.10 -4.90 24.01
C ILE A 15 -19.47 -4.35 24.40
N VAL A 16 -20.10 -3.58 23.51
CA VAL A 16 -21.51 -3.21 23.69
C VAL A 16 -22.20 -4.56 23.67
N GLY A 17 -22.79 -4.94 24.81
CA GLY A 17 -23.44 -6.21 24.99
C GLY A 17 -24.31 -6.51 23.76
N THR A 18 -23.96 -7.55 23.01
CA THR A 18 -24.75 -8.03 21.88
C THR A 18 -25.91 -8.87 22.41
N ASP A 19 -26.62 -8.33 23.38
CA ASP A 19 -27.83 -8.86 23.94
C ASP A 19 -28.91 -7.84 23.62
N SER A 20 -29.31 -7.79 22.33
CA SER A 20 -30.73 -7.65 21.91
C SER A 20 -30.97 -7.30 20.44
N ALA A 21 -29.97 -6.92 19.62
CA ALA A 21 -30.26 -6.38 18.27
C ALA A 21 -29.92 -7.28 17.07
N ILE A 22 -28.94 -8.20 17.15
CA ILE A 22 -28.38 -8.87 15.95
C ILE A 22 -28.33 -10.42 16.05
N GLY A 23 -28.69 -11.03 17.18
CA GLY A 23 -28.86 -12.48 17.29
C GLY A 23 -27.58 -13.32 17.12
N ILE A 24 -26.40 -12.70 17.11
CA ILE A 24 -25.11 -13.41 17.08
C ILE A 24 -24.64 -13.63 18.52
N PRO A 25 -24.45 -14.87 18.98
CA PRO A 25 -23.96 -15.13 20.33
C PRO A 25 -22.52 -14.64 20.48
N ALA A 26 -22.27 -13.79 21.47
CA ALA A 26 -20.91 -13.36 21.80
C ALA A 26 -20.03 -14.56 22.19
N PRO A 27 -18.75 -14.59 21.79
CA PRO A 27 -17.84 -15.65 22.17
C PRO A 27 -17.74 -15.74 23.70
N LYS A 28 -17.89 -16.97 24.25
CA LYS A 28 -17.95 -17.27 25.70
C LYS A 28 -16.73 -16.79 26.52
N ARG A 29 -15.64 -16.36 25.87
CA ARG A 29 -14.45 -15.81 26.53
C ARG A 29 -13.69 -14.89 25.59
N ALA A 30 -14.09 -13.62 25.51
CA ALA A 30 -13.28 -12.58 24.89
C ALA A 30 -12.29 -12.03 25.95
N GLN A 31 -11.11 -12.63 26.06
CA GLN A 31 -10.04 -12.02 26.86
C GLN A 31 -9.43 -10.86 26.08
N PRO A 32 -9.35 -9.64 26.64
CA PRO A 32 -8.72 -8.52 25.96
C PRO A 32 -7.23 -8.81 25.76
N LEU A 33 -6.72 -8.60 24.53
CA LEU A 33 -5.33 -8.85 24.12
C LEU A 33 -4.31 -7.84 24.69
N GLY A 34 -4.67 -7.10 25.74
CA GLY A 34 -3.90 -5.96 26.25
C GLY A 34 -4.04 -4.68 25.41
N THR A 35 -3.22 -3.67 25.74
CA THR A 35 -3.27 -2.34 25.12
C THR A 35 -2.19 -2.22 24.05
N ILE A 36 -2.59 -1.94 22.79
CA ILE A 36 -1.68 -1.79 21.64
C ILE A 36 -1.42 -0.31 21.30
N SER A 37 -2.27 0.60 21.79
CA SER A 37 -2.18 2.05 21.52
C SER A 37 -2.27 2.87 22.80
N ALA A 38 -1.61 4.04 22.82
CA ALA A 38 -1.61 4.95 23.97
C ALA A 38 -2.98 5.60 24.24
N ALA A 39 -3.80 5.77 23.20
CA ALA A 39 -5.18 6.24 23.32
C ALA A 39 -6.13 5.14 22.87
N SER A 40 -7.32 5.06 23.46
CA SER A 40 -8.31 4.03 23.15
C SER A 40 -8.56 3.92 21.64
N TRP A 41 -8.82 5.03 20.96
CA TRP A 41 -9.14 5.00 19.52
C TRP A 41 -7.97 5.44 18.62
N GLY A 42 -6.74 5.39 19.14
CA GLY A 42 -5.58 5.97 18.45
C GLY A 42 -5.82 7.45 18.12
N PHE A 43 -5.43 7.87 16.91
CA PHE A 43 -5.60 9.26 16.49
C PHE A 43 -7.00 9.52 15.94
N ALA A 44 -8.00 9.57 16.83
CA ALA A 44 -9.42 9.63 16.48
C ALA A 44 -9.81 10.79 15.54
N LEU A 45 -9.05 11.89 15.54
CA LEU A 45 -9.29 13.06 14.69
C LEU A 45 -9.13 12.79 13.18
N ILE A 46 -8.43 11.72 12.78
CA ILE A 46 -8.28 11.37 11.35
C ILE A 46 -9.44 10.50 10.83
N LEU A 47 -10.17 9.82 11.72
CA LEU A 47 -11.26 8.90 11.35
C LEU A 47 -12.38 9.54 10.52
N PRO A 48 -12.79 10.81 10.77
CA PRO A 48 -13.78 11.48 9.94
C PRO A 48 -13.41 11.56 8.46
N ILE A 49 -12.13 11.57 8.09
CA ILE A 49 -11.70 11.63 6.68
C ILE A 49 -12.12 10.36 5.94
N SER A 50 -11.76 9.19 6.47
CA SER A 50 -12.15 7.91 5.86
C SER A 50 -13.66 7.69 5.94
N TYR A 51 -14.31 8.08 7.04
CA TYR A 51 -15.74 7.95 7.20
C TYR A 51 -16.52 8.79 6.17
N THR A 52 -16.17 10.08 6.04
CA THR A 52 -16.83 10.97 5.07
C THR A 52 -16.57 10.52 3.64
N TYR A 53 -15.37 10.04 3.32
CA TYR A 53 -15.09 9.42 2.01
C TYR A 53 -16.02 8.24 1.72
N THR A 54 -16.13 7.27 2.63
CA THR A 54 -17.02 6.11 2.46
C THR A 54 -18.50 6.53 2.38
N ALA A 55 -18.92 7.46 3.23
CA ALA A 55 -20.31 7.93 3.28
C ALA A 55 -20.71 8.69 2.01
N MET A 56 -19.83 9.53 1.46
CA MET A 56 -20.09 10.30 0.25
C MET A 56 -20.02 9.45 -1.02
N MET A 57 -19.06 8.51 -1.11
CA MET A 57 -18.88 7.67 -2.30
C MET A 57 -19.97 6.59 -2.41
N GLY A 58 -20.41 6.03 -1.28
CA GLY A 58 -21.33 4.90 -1.25
C GLY A 58 -20.77 3.64 -1.93
N SER A 59 -21.55 2.56 -1.96
CA SER A 59 -21.09 1.26 -2.51
C SER A 59 -20.72 1.34 -3.99
N LYS A 60 -21.52 2.05 -4.79
CA LYS A 60 -21.28 2.25 -6.21
C LYS A 60 -20.03 3.09 -6.46
N GLY A 61 -19.87 4.22 -5.78
CA GLY A 61 -18.70 5.08 -5.96
C GLY A 61 -17.41 4.40 -5.55
N LEU A 62 -17.41 3.62 -4.45
CA LEU A 62 -16.23 2.85 -4.05
C LEU A 62 -15.86 1.79 -5.09
N THR A 63 -16.85 1.10 -5.67
CA THR A 63 -16.61 0.13 -6.74
C THR A 63 -16.02 0.78 -7.99
N GLU A 64 -16.57 1.94 -8.40
CA GLU A 64 -16.06 2.69 -9.56
C GLU A 64 -14.66 3.26 -9.29
N ALA A 65 -14.38 3.76 -8.09
CA ALA A 65 -13.05 4.25 -7.71
C ALA A 65 -11.98 3.16 -7.86
N SER A 66 -12.27 1.93 -7.42
CA SER A 66 -11.34 0.80 -7.61
C SER A 66 -11.15 0.43 -9.08
N LYS A 67 -12.23 0.42 -9.88
CA LYS A 67 -12.13 0.17 -11.32
C LYS A 67 -11.25 1.21 -12.02
N ILE A 68 -11.46 2.49 -11.71
CA ILE A 68 -10.70 3.61 -12.27
C ILE A 68 -9.23 3.52 -11.85
N ALA A 69 -8.93 3.17 -10.60
CA ALA A 69 -7.55 2.99 -10.14
C ALA A 69 -6.82 1.91 -10.96
N THR A 70 -7.44 0.74 -11.14
CA THR A 70 -6.87 -0.33 -11.98
C THR A 70 -6.77 0.07 -13.45
N LEU A 71 -7.78 0.74 -13.99
CA LEU A 71 -7.77 1.21 -15.38
C LEU A 71 -6.62 2.20 -15.62
N ASN A 72 -6.45 3.17 -14.73
CA ASN A 72 -5.40 4.18 -14.84
C ASN A 72 -4.00 3.55 -14.76
N ALA A 73 -3.80 2.59 -13.85
CA ALA A 73 -2.55 1.86 -13.74
C ALA A 73 -2.23 1.09 -15.02
N ASN A 74 -3.20 0.36 -15.58
CA ASN A 74 -3.01 -0.38 -16.83
C ASN A 74 -2.81 0.55 -18.04
N TYR A 75 -3.49 1.69 -18.07
CA TYR A 75 -3.29 2.71 -19.10
C TYR A 75 -1.85 3.24 -19.08
N MET A 76 -1.35 3.61 -17.90
CA MET A 76 0.02 4.09 -17.72
C MET A 76 1.06 3.01 -18.03
N ALA A 77 0.84 1.78 -17.56
CA ALA A 77 1.66 0.62 -17.88
C ALA A 77 1.77 0.43 -19.40
N LYS A 78 0.64 0.39 -20.11
CA LYS A 78 0.62 0.21 -21.56
C LYS A 78 1.32 1.34 -22.32
N ARG A 79 1.24 2.58 -21.82
CA ARG A 79 1.94 3.72 -22.42
C ARG A 79 3.45 3.71 -22.20
N LEU A 80 3.92 3.11 -21.10
CA LEU A 80 5.33 3.13 -20.72
C LEU A 80 6.08 1.86 -21.11
N GLU A 81 5.38 0.76 -21.45
CA GLU A 81 5.98 -0.54 -21.77
C GLU A 81 7.00 -0.48 -22.93
N SER A 82 6.84 0.46 -23.87
CA SER A 82 7.76 0.65 -24.99
C SER A 82 9.08 1.30 -24.60
N HIS A 83 9.11 2.00 -23.47
CA HIS A 83 10.27 2.75 -22.99
C HIS A 83 10.95 2.08 -21.81
N TYR A 84 10.16 1.44 -20.95
CA TYR A 84 10.65 0.80 -19.75
C TYR A 84 10.00 -0.58 -19.55
N PRO A 85 10.80 -1.61 -19.20
CA PRO A 85 10.25 -2.91 -18.89
C PRO A 85 9.42 -2.88 -17.60
N ILE A 86 8.24 -3.49 -17.66
CA ILE A 86 7.37 -3.68 -16.50
C ILE A 86 7.72 -5.02 -15.84
N LEU A 87 8.04 -4.98 -14.54
CA LEU A 87 8.67 -6.11 -13.86
C LEU A 87 7.72 -7.29 -13.61
N PHE A 88 6.46 -7.01 -13.24
CA PHE A 88 5.47 -8.04 -12.90
C PHE A 88 4.13 -7.73 -13.57
N GLN A 89 3.54 -8.76 -14.20
CA GLN A 89 2.25 -8.69 -14.86
C GLN A 89 1.45 -9.97 -14.54
N GLY A 90 0.13 -9.85 -14.53
CA GLY A 90 -0.77 -11.00 -14.42
C GLY A 90 -0.76 -11.85 -15.71
N VAL A 91 -1.49 -12.98 -15.66
CA VAL A 91 -1.57 -13.95 -16.77
C VAL A 91 -2.03 -13.32 -18.09
N ASN A 92 -2.88 -12.29 -18.02
CA ASN A 92 -3.42 -11.59 -19.19
C ASN A 92 -2.60 -10.34 -19.59
N GLY A 93 -1.39 -10.16 -19.05
CA GLY A 93 -0.57 -8.96 -19.30
C GLY A 93 -1.11 -7.68 -18.65
N THR A 94 -2.00 -7.80 -17.67
CA THR A 94 -2.58 -6.68 -16.92
C THR A 94 -1.95 -6.54 -15.55
N VAL A 95 -1.95 -5.32 -15.03
CA VAL A 95 -1.49 -4.97 -13.68
C VAL A 95 -2.68 -4.67 -12.77
N ALA A 96 -2.44 -4.55 -11.46
CA ALA A 96 -3.49 -4.21 -10.48
C ALA A 96 -3.73 -2.69 -10.45
N HIS A 97 -3.84 -2.10 -9.26
CA HIS A 97 -3.91 -0.64 -9.10
C HIS A 97 -2.53 0.04 -9.12
N GLU A 98 -1.47 -0.73 -9.34
CA GLU A 98 -0.09 -0.28 -9.41
C GLU A 98 0.73 -1.20 -10.32
N PHE A 99 1.91 -0.75 -10.73
CA PHE A 99 2.90 -1.51 -11.48
C PHE A 99 4.30 -1.00 -11.18
N ILE A 100 5.31 -1.84 -11.42
CA ILE A 100 6.71 -1.53 -11.14
C ILE A 100 7.48 -1.44 -12.45
N ILE A 101 8.20 -0.32 -12.62
CA ILE A 101 9.12 -0.09 -13.72
C ILE A 101 10.51 -0.55 -13.32
N ASP A 102 11.12 -1.41 -14.13
CA ASP A 102 12.49 -1.85 -13.90
C ASP A 102 13.51 -0.84 -14.45
N LEU A 103 14.14 -0.12 -13.52
CA LEU A 103 15.17 0.87 -13.80
C LEU A 103 16.59 0.34 -13.51
N ARG A 104 16.77 -0.94 -13.21
CA ARG A 104 18.08 -1.50 -12.81
C ARG A 104 19.12 -1.37 -13.92
N ALA A 105 18.70 -1.38 -15.19
CA ALA A 105 19.58 -1.17 -16.35
C ALA A 105 20.32 0.18 -16.29
N PHE A 106 19.71 1.22 -15.71
CA PHE A 106 20.33 2.53 -15.59
C PHE A 106 21.46 2.60 -14.55
N LYS A 107 21.58 1.60 -13.66
CA LYS A 107 22.69 1.54 -12.69
C LYS A 107 24.04 1.37 -13.40
N VAL A 108 24.08 0.64 -14.52
CA VAL A 108 25.29 0.43 -15.31
C VAL A 108 25.69 1.69 -16.09
N SER A 109 24.72 2.44 -16.61
CA SER A 109 24.99 3.71 -17.31
C SER A 109 25.54 4.83 -16.41
N GLN A 110 25.33 4.73 -15.09
CA GLN A 110 25.88 5.68 -14.10
C GLN A 110 27.30 5.32 -13.64
N ILE A 111 27.85 4.16 -14.07
CA ILE A 111 29.18 3.68 -13.65
C ILE A 111 30.27 3.95 -14.71
N ILE A 112 29.92 4.40 -15.93
CA ILE A 112 30.90 4.64 -17.02
C ILE A 112 30.94 6.12 -17.42
N LEU A 113 31.06 6.99 -16.42
CA LEU A 113 31.54 8.36 -16.60
C LEU A 113 32.59 8.71 -15.52
N PHE A 114 33.39 7.73 -15.12
CA PHE A 114 34.72 8.04 -14.61
C PHE A 114 35.61 8.37 -15.82
N LEU A 115 35.55 9.62 -16.25
CA LEU A 115 36.62 10.20 -17.05
C LEU A 115 37.90 10.07 -16.22
N TRP A 116 38.75 9.13 -16.61
CA TRP A 116 40.09 8.95 -16.07
C TRP A 116 40.87 10.25 -16.30
N ILE A 117 40.98 11.10 -15.28
CA ILE A 117 41.97 12.18 -15.24
C ILE A 117 43.23 11.56 -14.62
N PRO A 118 44.31 11.32 -15.39
CA PRO A 118 45.56 10.91 -14.79
C PRO A 118 46.10 12.12 -14.01
N ASN A 119 46.34 11.94 -12.71
CA ASN A 119 47.08 12.85 -11.80
C ASN A 119 46.28 13.71 -10.80
N SER A 120 45.24 13.18 -10.13
CA SER A 120 44.88 13.77 -8.82
C SER A 120 44.41 12.72 -7.81
N VAL A 121 45.19 12.59 -6.74
CA VAL A 121 44.91 11.78 -5.56
C VAL A 121 43.81 12.44 -4.73
N SER A 122 42.55 12.12 -5.01
CA SER A 122 41.44 12.44 -4.10
C SER A 122 40.39 11.34 -4.17
N LEU A 123 40.55 10.36 -3.28
CA LEU A 123 39.54 9.36 -2.97
C LEU A 123 38.43 10.02 -2.16
N LEU A 124 37.35 10.46 -2.80
CA LEU A 124 36.11 10.78 -2.10
C LEU A 124 35.38 9.47 -1.81
N TRP A 125 35.46 9.01 -0.56
CA TRP A 125 34.80 7.81 -0.07
C TRP A 125 33.30 8.08 0.10
N LEU A 126 32.52 7.98 -0.98
CA LEU A 126 31.06 7.90 -0.90
C LEU A 126 30.67 6.42 -0.81
N THR A 127 30.39 5.96 0.40
CA THR A 127 29.74 4.68 0.66
C THR A 127 28.36 4.68 -0.01
N VAL A 128 28.28 4.13 -1.22
CA VAL A 128 27.01 3.65 -1.77
C VAL A 128 26.59 2.48 -0.91
N SER A 129 25.67 2.72 0.03
CA SER A 129 24.99 1.65 0.78
C SER A 129 24.47 0.61 -0.20
N HIS A 130 25.05 -0.57 -0.10
CA HIS A 130 24.66 -1.79 -0.79
C HIS A 130 23.29 -2.21 -0.22
N PHE A 131 22.19 -1.69 -0.77
CA PHE A 131 20.86 -2.24 -0.51
C PHE A 131 20.74 -3.56 -1.30
N ASN A 132 21.32 -4.61 -0.72
CA ASN A 132 21.21 -5.98 -1.20
C ASN A 132 19.83 -6.51 -0.77
N CYS A 133 18.79 -6.24 -1.57
CA CYS A 133 17.53 -6.95 -1.43
C CYS A 133 17.73 -8.34 -2.06
N ARG A 134 18.23 -9.26 -1.24
CA ARG A 134 18.33 -10.68 -1.56
C ARG A 134 17.00 -11.31 -1.12
N THR A 135 16.26 -11.84 -2.08
CA THR A 135 15.13 -12.78 -1.87
C THR A 135 15.59 -14.01 -1.11
#